data_AF-A0A1F9MFT5-F1
#
_entry.id   AF-A0A1F9MFT5-F1
#
_cell.length_a   1.000
_cell.length_b   1.000
_cell.length_c   1.000
_cell.angle_alpha   90.00
_cell.angle_beta   90.00
_cell.angle_gamma   90.00
#
_symmetry.space_group_name_H-M   'P 1'
#
loop_
_entity.id
_entity.type
_entity.pdbx_description
1 polymer ?
#
loop_
_entity_poly.entity_id
_entity_poly.type
_entity_poly.pdbx_seq_one_letter_code
_entity_poly.pdbx_strand_id
1 'polypeptide(L)'
;MEKLLAKLAETLPSYRLPTAVHSHVRHYMPVRAGTKDKNTLIFDAFARVSSEDELIVCWHDVDFETSEGQLLDELLTGLSYLGRAESWAEARRLEGRCDEFDCVPGDIAFDVTTGEIGEIVPLFCPLPQSGYSSMREQWQQGTAVKSGKAKGKKSGPVLPESWLAAVSLETNELQAAGCSQPPAARRVFYRRPANCLKPTASTINRRAPHSPSPVTTIRFALYGKPLPRMEDSVKIGELARIALMYQTEKHLGQVPTLLSGHDLPEGNRHNHAFFLPEGNEQGRIDHLLIHAPGGFDGDHLRAMQKLNRLFTRDGNEWQVMYEGAGEIDTFSEVCHYARSSRTWRSVTPYLRPWHIKKNFGVVEQIRRECRLRGCLEPEEVKLIPEIMVGSTPRRAIQFHRFRSKRGLIQPDTSGNMVEIIFSESQVGPLAFGFGCHYGLGLFAAFYD
;
A
#
# COMPACT_ATOMS: atom_id res chain seq x y z
N MET A 1 15.15 24.89 17.88
CA MET A 1 13.72 24.66 17.56
C MET A 1 12.92 25.95 17.55
N GLU A 2 12.83 26.69 18.68
CA GLU A 2 12.03 27.92 18.75
C GLU A 2 12.37 28.97 17.67
N LYS A 3 13.66 29.27 17.46
CA LYS A 3 14.13 30.20 16.39
C LYS A 3 13.62 29.82 15.00
N LEU A 4 13.72 28.53 14.64
CA LEU A 4 13.27 28.00 13.35
C LEU A 4 11.75 28.16 13.18
N LEU A 5 10.97 27.74 14.17
CA LEU A 5 9.51 27.81 14.12
C LEU A 5 9.02 29.27 14.14
N ALA A 6 9.69 30.15 14.87
CA ALA A 6 9.39 31.58 14.88
C ALA A 6 9.59 32.19 13.49
N LYS A 7 10.68 31.85 12.80
CA LYS A 7 10.95 32.30 11.43
C LYS A 7 9.85 31.90 10.44
N LEU A 8 9.36 30.66 10.56
CA LEU A 8 8.23 30.15 9.77
C LEU A 8 6.88 30.80 10.13
N ALA A 9 6.73 31.34 11.35
CA ALA A 9 5.51 32.00 11.80
C ALA A 9 5.39 33.46 11.32
N GLU A 10 6.53 34.10 10.99
CA GLU A 10 6.57 35.48 10.47
C GLU A 10 5.88 35.60 9.11
N THR A 11 6.08 34.62 8.24
CA THR A 11 5.55 34.62 6.87
C THR A 11 4.54 33.51 6.66
N LEU A 12 3.63 33.71 5.72
CA LEU A 12 2.60 32.73 5.40
C LEU A 12 3.08 31.85 4.25
N PRO A 13 2.94 30.52 4.36
CA PRO A 13 3.29 29.64 3.27
C PRO A 13 2.30 29.74 2.10
N SER A 14 2.76 29.41 0.90
CA SER A 14 1.94 29.03 -0.24
C SER A 14 1.91 27.51 -0.39
N TYR A 15 0.83 26.98 -0.95
CA TYR A 15 0.61 25.54 -1.10
C TYR A 15 0.37 25.18 -2.56
N ARG A 16 0.94 24.05 -2.98
CA ARG A 16 0.50 23.31 -4.17
C ARG A 16 -0.27 22.10 -3.69
N LEU A 17 -1.58 22.11 -3.88
CA LEU A 17 -2.46 21.05 -3.40
C LEU A 17 -2.32 19.79 -4.28
N PRO A 18 -2.32 18.59 -3.69
CA PRO A 18 -2.43 17.37 -4.45
C PRO A 18 -3.84 17.19 -5.00
N THR A 19 -4.02 16.32 -5.99
CA THR A 19 -5.37 15.97 -6.44
C THR A 19 -6.10 15.26 -5.31
N ALA A 20 -7.27 15.77 -4.93
CA ALA A 20 -8.03 15.24 -3.81
C ALA A 20 -9.52 15.07 -4.15
N VAL A 21 -10.14 14.06 -3.55
CA VAL A 21 -11.58 13.81 -3.68
C VAL A 21 -12.22 13.84 -2.29
N HIS A 22 -13.28 14.62 -2.14
CA HIS A 22 -14.07 14.58 -0.91
C HIS A 22 -14.74 13.22 -0.71
N SER A 23 -14.54 12.61 0.45
CA SER A 23 -15.06 11.28 0.80
C SER A 23 -15.48 11.25 2.27
N HIS A 24 -16.21 10.22 2.68
CA HIS A 24 -16.62 10.04 4.06
C HIS A 24 -16.90 8.58 4.41
N VAL A 25 -16.73 8.24 5.69
CA VAL A 25 -17.26 7.00 6.28
C VAL A 25 -18.57 7.31 7.01
N ARG A 26 -19.45 6.33 7.08
CA ARG A 26 -20.76 6.43 7.74
C ARG A 26 -20.80 5.50 8.93
N HIS A 27 -20.97 6.05 10.12
CA HIS A 27 -21.07 5.29 11.37
C HIS A 27 -22.43 5.50 12.00
N TYR A 28 -23.08 4.42 12.46
CA TYR A 28 -24.25 4.52 13.32
C TYR A 28 -23.77 4.47 14.77
N MET A 29 -23.71 5.64 15.43
CA MET A 29 -23.28 5.73 16.83
C MET A 29 -24.48 5.84 17.77
N PRO A 30 -24.46 5.14 18.92
CA PRO A 30 -25.47 5.32 19.96
C PRO A 30 -25.27 6.70 20.60
N VAL A 31 -26.20 7.61 20.38
CA VAL A 31 -26.24 8.91 21.05
C VAL A 31 -27.32 8.84 22.13
N ARG A 32 -26.95 9.19 23.38
CA ARG A 32 -27.90 9.21 24.49
C ARG A 32 -29.02 10.23 24.21
N ALA A 33 -30.25 9.74 24.12
CA ALA A 33 -31.45 10.54 23.99
C ALA A 33 -32.37 10.25 25.21
N GLY A 34 -32.13 10.98 26.31
CA GLY A 34 -32.81 10.73 27.58
C GLY A 34 -32.34 9.41 28.22
N THR A 35 -33.26 8.47 28.45
CA THR A 35 -32.97 7.14 29.05
C THR A 35 -32.71 6.03 28.03
N LYS A 36 -32.76 6.32 26.72
CA LYS A 36 -32.53 5.35 25.64
C LYS A 36 -31.44 5.85 24.70
N ASP A 37 -30.65 4.91 24.17
CA ASP A 37 -29.70 5.21 23.11
C ASP A 37 -30.40 5.23 21.76
N LYS A 38 -30.16 6.29 20.99
CA LYS A 38 -30.65 6.42 19.61
C LYS A 38 -29.47 6.30 18.65
N ASN A 39 -29.53 5.32 17.75
CA ASN A 39 -28.55 5.19 16.68
C ASN A 39 -28.67 6.40 15.75
N THR A 40 -27.65 7.24 15.76
CA THR A 40 -27.56 8.44 14.93
C THR A 40 -26.48 8.21 13.86
N LEU A 41 -26.82 8.50 12.62
CA LEU A 41 -25.88 8.44 11.51
C LEU A 41 -24.92 9.62 11.61
N ILE A 42 -23.62 9.33 11.76
CA ILE A 42 -22.54 10.31 11.79
C ILE A 42 -21.69 10.13 10.54
N PHE A 43 -21.39 11.25 9.89
CA PHE A 43 -20.50 11.33 8.74
C PHE A 43 -19.12 11.71 9.22
N ASP A 44 -18.14 10.87 8.93
CA ASP A 44 -16.73 11.18 9.16
C ASP A 44 -16.08 11.53 7.82
N ALA A 45 -15.97 12.83 7.53
CA ALA A 45 -15.55 13.36 6.23
C ALA A 45 -14.03 13.57 6.15
N PHE A 46 -13.44 13.25 5.00
CA PHE A 46 -12.01 13.38 4.72
C PHE A 46 -11.74 13.66 3.24
N ALA A 47 -10.54 14.15 2.94
CA ALA A 47 -10.04 14.24 1.57
C ALA A 47 -9.23 12.98 1.26
N ARG A 48 -9.62 12.25 0.21
CA ARG A 48 -8.82 11.13 -0.30
C ARG A 48 -7.79 11.67 -1.29
N VAL A 49 -6.53 11.42 -1.00
CA VAL A 49 -5.37 11.83 -1.81
C VAL A 49 -4.67 10.58 -2.36
N SER A 50 -4.03 10.68 -3.52
CA SER A 50 -3.17 9.61 -4.07
C SER A 50 -1.85 9.55 -3.31
N SER A 51 -1.28 8.35 -3.09
CA SER A 51 0.07 8.20 -2.52
C SER A 51 1.16 8.80 -3.41
N GLU A 52 0.88 8.94 -4.70
CA GLU A 52 1.82 9.46 -5.70
C GLU A 52 1.78 11.00 -5.83
N ASP A 53 0.78 11.65 -5.23
CA ASP A 53 0.61 13.10 -5.32
C ASP A 53 1.18 13.77 -4.06
N GLU A 54 2.08 14.74 -4.25
CA GLU A 54 2.71 15.48 -3.15
C GLU A 54 1.97 16.79 -2.84
N LEU A 55 1.78 17.08 -1.55
CA LEU A 55 1.50 18.43 -1.05
C LEU A 55 2.80 19.22 -0.95
N ILE A 56 2.94 20.33 -1.67
CA ILE A 56 4.09 21.24 -1.49
C ILE A 56 3.69 22.41 -0.62
N VAL A 57 4.55 22.73 0.34
CA VAL A 57 4.45 23.93 1.18
C VAL A 57 5.71 24.77 0.95
N CYS A 58 5.55 26.05 0.67
CA CYS A 58 6.66 26.96 0.41
C CYS A 58 6.52 28.25 1.21
N TRP A 59 7.56 28.59 1.97
CA TRP A 59 7.73 29.91 2.56
C TRP A 59 8.65 30.73 1.65
N HIS A 60 8.09 31.66 0.88
CA HIS A 60 8.82 32.39 -0.18
C HIS A 60 9.98 33.24 0.35
N ASP A 61 9.81 33.84 1.53
CA ASP A 61 10.74 34.83 2.09
C ASP A 61 11.49 34.28 3.31
N VAL A 62 11.77 32.97 3.33
CA VAL A 62 12.47 32.31 4.44
C VAL A 62 13.65 31.49 3.93
N ASP A 63 14.84 32.00 4.20
CA ASP A 63 16.08 31.23 4.06
C ASP A 63 16.42 30.50 5.36
N PHE A 64 17.14 29.38 5.29
CA PHE A 64 17.62 28.67 6.48
C PHE A 64 19.14 28.71 6.57
N GLU A 65 19.66 28.95 7.77
CA GLU A 65 21.06 28.62 8.09
C GLU A 65 21.27 27.10 8.02
N THR A 66 22.50 26.63 7.80
CA THR A 66 22.79 25.18 7.67
C THR A 66 22.27 24.36 8.86
N SER A 67 22.43 24.87 10.09
CA SER A 67 21.93 24.21 11.30
C SER A 67 20.40 24.25 11.43
N GLU A 68 19.75 25.32 10.93
CA GLU A 68 18.29 25.41 10.90
C GLU A 68 17.70 24.42 9.89
N GLY A 69 18.37 24.27 8.74
CA GLY A 69 18.01 23.31 7.71
C GLY A 69 18.13 21.86 8.20
N GLN A 70 19.24 21.49 8.86
CA GLN A 70 19.41 20.15 9.44
C GLN A 70 18.35 19.84 10.49
N LEU A 71 18.06 20.80 11.38
CA LEU A 71 17.00 20.63 12.38
C LEU A 71 15.62 20.47 11.72
N LEU A 72 15.34 21.22 10.65
CA LEU A 72 14.10 21.06 9.89
C LEU A 72 14.00 19.65 9.29
N ASP A 73 15.08 19.12 8.70
CA ASP A 73 15.08 17.78 8.11
C ASP A 73 14.83 16.68 9.17
N GLU A 74 15.40 16.83 10.37
CA GLU A 74 15.11 15.94 11.51
C GLU A 74 13.64 16.01 11.94
N LEU A 75 13.06 17.22 12.01
CA LEU A 75 11.65 17.40 12.38
C LEU A 75 10.69 16.82 11.33
N LEU A 76 11.02 16.99 10.05
CA LEU A 76 10.22 16.43 8.95
C LEU A 76 10.25 14.90 8.95
N THR A 77 11.39 14.29 9.31
CA THR A 77 11.50 12.83 9.47
C THR A 77 10.60 12.29 10.60
N GLY A 78 10.33 13.11 11.63
CA GLY A 78 9.42 12.75 12.73
C GLY A 78 7.93 12.94 12.43
N LEU A 79 7.57 13.55 11.30
CA LEU A 79 6.18 13.82 10.95
C LEU A 79 5.53 12.60 10.28
N SER A 80 4.88 11.75 11.08
CA SER A 80 4.28 10.48 10.60
C SER A 80 2.84 10.61 10.08
N TYR A 81 2.13 11.67 10.45
CA TYR A 81 0.77 11.93 9.98
C TYR A 81 0.43 13.42 9.99
N LEU A 82 -0.54 13.82 9.16
CA LEU A 82 -1.03 15.19 9.08
C LEU A 82 -2.47 15.30 9.60
N GLY A 83 -2.63 15.84 10.81
CA GLY A 83 -3.94 16.02 11.43
C GLY A 83 -4.50 14.74 12.03
N ARG A 84 -5.05 13.85 11.21
CA ARG A 84 -5.64 12.58 11.67
C ARG A 84 -4.60 11.46 11.70
N ALA A 85 -4.73 10.52 12.63
CA ALA A 85 -3.81 9.38 12.75
C ALA A 85 -3.84 8.45 11.51
N GLU A 86 -4.93 8.45 10.73
CA GLU A 86 -5.04 7.70 9.48
C GLU A 86 -4.48 8.46 8.25
N SER A 87 -4.06 9.72 8.41
CA SER A 87 -3.50 10.55 7.34
C SER A 87 -1.98 10.47 7.35
N TRP A 88 -1.44 9.28 7.05
CA TRP A 88 -0.01 9.03 7.03
C TRP A 88 0.71 9.95 6.05
N ALA A 89 1.86 10.45 6.48
CA ALA A 89 2.66 11.37 5.69
C ALA A 89 4.15 11.03 5.86
N GLU A 90 4.90 11.24 4.79
CA GLU A 90 6.35 11.35 4.82
C GLU A 90 6.69 12.76 4.32
N ALA A 91 7.58 13.46 5.02
CA ALA A 91 7.93 14.83 4.68
C ALA A 91 9.44 14.97 4.51
N ARG A 92 9.83 15.76 3.50
CA ARG A 92 11.22 16.07 3.19
C ARG A 92 11.32 17.49 2.64
N ARG A 93 12.47 18.13 2.81
CA ARG A 93 12.77 19.37 2.08
C ARG A 93 13.03 19.04 0.61
N LEU A 94 12.44 19.82 -0.29
CA LEU A 94 12.68 19.69 -1.73
C LEU A 94 13.93 20.48 -2.14
N GLU A 95 14.76 19.88 -3.00
CA GLU A 95 15.86 20.58 -3.66
C GLU A 95 15.32 21.27 -4.93
N GLY A 96 15.52 22.59 -5.03
CA GLY A 96 15.04 23.40 -6.14
C GLY A 96 13.82 24.27 -5.81
N ARG A 97 13.39 25.07 -6.79
CA ARG A 97 12.29 26.02 -6.65
C ARG A 97 11.03 25.46 -7.31
N CYS A 98 9.91 25.48 -6.59
CA CYS A 98 8.59 25.28 -7.16
C CYS A 98 7.98 26.66 -7.36
N ASP A 99 7.52 26.96 -8.57
CA ASP A 99 6.98 28.30 -8.92
C ASP A 99 5.45 28.31 -9.08
N GLU A 100 4.80 27.14 -9.04
CA GLU A 100 3.36 27.01 -9.23
C GLU A 100 2.65 26.62 -7.92
N PHE A 101 1.89 27.57 -7.37
CA PHE A 101 1.08 27.40 -6.16
C PHE A 101 -0.38 27.73 -6.47
N ASP A 102 -1.28 26.82 -6.15
CA ASP A 102 -2.71 26.94 -6.43
C ASP A 102 -3.53 27.29 -5.17
N CYS A 103 -2.91 27.25 -4.00
CA CYS A 103 -3.50 27.67 -2.73
C CYS A 103 -2.61 28.68 -2.03
N VAL A 104 -3.06 29.94 -1.97
CA VAL A 104 -2.24 31.09 -1.53
C VAL A 104 -2.98 31.94 -0.51
N PRO A 105 -2.29 32.66 0.39
CA PRO A 105 -2.92 33.60 1.30
C PRO A 105 -3.73 34.67 0.55
N GLY A 106 -4.96 34.91 0.99
CA GLY A 106 -5.84 35.90 0.39
C GLY A 106 -7.27 35.78 0.87
N ASP A 107 -7.97 36.92 0.94
CA ASP A 107 -9.38 37.05 1.31
C ASP A 107 -10.29 37.32 0.11
N ILE A 108 -9.72 37.45 -1.09
CA ILE A 108 -10.44 37.67 -2.35
C ILE A 108 -10.52 36.36 -3.12
N ALA A 109 -11.75 35.90 -3.40
CA ALA A 109 -11.99 34.67 -4.15
C ALA A 109 -11.56 34.76 -5.63
N PHE A 110 -11.43 35.96 -6.17
CA PHE A 110 -11.11 36.22 -7.57
C PHE A 110 -9.60 36.42 -7.77
N ASP A 111 -9.02 35.72 -8.74
CA ASP A 111 -7.67 36.00 -9.23
C ASP A 111 -7.69 37.07 -10.30
N VAL A 112 -7.08 38.23 -10.01
CA VAL A 112 -7.00 39.33 -10.97
C VAL A 112 -6.03 39.02 -12.12
N THR A 113 -5.08 38.12 -11.90
CA THR A 113 -4.04 37.72 -12.88
C THR A 113 -4.54 36.63 -13.80
N THR A 114 -5.19 35.59 -13.26
CA THR A 114 -5.68 34.44 -14.05
C THR A 114 -7.14 34.56 -14.48
N GLY A 115 -7.93 35.43 -13.83
CA GLY A 115 -9.37 35.56 -14.04
C GLY A 115 -10.20 34.45 -13.40
N GLU A 116 -9.60 33.55 -12.64
CA GLU A 116 -10.27 32.40 -12.03
C GLU A 116 -10.96 32.75 -10.70
N ILE A 117 -12.06 32.05 -10.40
CA ILE A 117 -12.77 32.15 -9.12
C ILE A 117 -12.43 30.92 -8.27
N GLY A 118 -11.73 31.15 -7.16
CA GLY A 118 -11.41 30.18 -6.13
C GLY A 118 -12.43 30.16 -4.97
N GLU A 119 -12.14 29.32 -4.00
CA GLU A 119 -12.84 29.22 -2.72
C GLU A 119 -11.97 29.79 -1.60
N ILE A 120 -12.57 30.54 -0.67
CA ILE A 120 -11.89 31.07 0.50
C ILE A 120 -12.04 30.11 1.68
N VAL A 121 -10.91 29.68 2.23
CA VAL A 121 -10.83 28.77 3.37
C VAL A 121 -10.13 29.48 4.54
N PRO A 122 -10.76 29.54 5.72
CA PRO A 122 -10.09 30.02 6.93
C PRO A 122 -9.20 28.94 7.52
N LEU A 123 -7.92 29.26 7.73
CA LEU A 123 -6.94 28.43 8.43
C LEU A 123 -6.46 29.14 9.70
N PHE A 124 -6.07 28.36 10.70
CA PHE A 124 -5.30 28.88 11.83
C PHE A 124 -3.81 28.79 11.50
N CYS A 125 -3.13 29.94 11.52
CA CYS A 125 -1.68 30.02 11.42
C CYS A 125 -1.10 30.53 12.74
N PRO A 126 0.15 30.17 13.08
CA PRO A 126 0.81 30.74 14.25
C PRO A 126 0.85 32.27 14.19
N LEU A 127 0.68 32.91 15.35
CA LEU A 127 1.04 34.31 15.52
C LEU A 127 2.57 34.44 15.52
N PRO A 128 3.13 35.47 14.86
CA PRO A 128 4.52 35.86 15.08
C PRO A 128 4.83 36.09 16.56
N GLN A 129 6.09 35.91 16.98
CA GLN A 129 6.48 36.07 18.39
C GLN A 129 6.10 37.45 18.94
N SER A 130 6.40 38.50 18.16
CA SER A 130 6.04 39.88 18.50
C SER A 130 4.53 40.07 18.68
N GLY A 131 3.73 39.47 17.79
CA GLY A 131 2.26 39.52 17.86
C GLY A 131 1.71 38.82 19.10
N TYR A 132 2.27 37.67 19.48
CA TYR A 132 1.89 36.98 20.70
C TYR A 132 2.24 37.81 21.95
N SER A 133 3.44 38.38 22.02
CA SER A 133 3.87 39.23 23.13
C SER A 133 2.93 40.42 23.33
N SER A 134 2.60 41.15 22.26
CA SER A 134 1.67 42.28 22.34
C SER A 134 0.27 41.86 22.77
N MET A 135 -0.24 40.74 22.25
CA MET A 135 -1.56 40.22 22.64
C MET A 135 -1.58 39.81 24.12
N ARG A 136 -0.51 39.17 24.61
CA ARG A 136 -0.37 38.78 26.01
C ARG A 136 -0.33 40.00 26.93
N GLU A 137 0.41 41.04 26.59
CA GLU A 137 0.45 42.30 27.35
C GLU A 137 -0.94 42.95 27.43
N GLN A 138 -1.65 43.04 26.30
CA GLN A 138 -3.02 43.56 26.27
C GLN A 138 -3.97 42.73 27.14
N TRP A 139 -3.85 41.40 27.10
CA TRP A 139 -4.64 40.50 27.93
C TRP A 139 -4.37 40.70 29.44
N GLN A 140 -3.10 40.89 29.82
CA GLN A 140 -2.70 41.18 31.20
C GLN A 140 -3.21 42.54 31.68
N GLN A 141 -3.13 43.57 30.83
CA GLN A 141 -3.67 44.89 31.15
C GLN A 141 -5.21 44.85 31.29
N GLY A 142 -5.90 44.17 30.38
CA GLY A 142 -7.37 44.04 30.41
C GLY A 142 -7.90 43.21 31.59
N THR A 143 -7.13 42.24 32.08
CA THR A 143 -7.46 41.46 33.29
C THR A 143 -7.14 42.24 34.57
N ALA A 144 -6.06 43.03 34.60
CA ALA A 144 -5.74 43.92 35.71
C ALA A 144 -6.85 44.95 35.95
N VAL A 145 -7.42 45.57 34.91
CA VAL A 145 -8.53 46.55 35.02
C VAL A 145 -9.82 45.93 35.60
N LYS A 146 -10.08 44.64 35.39
CA LYS A 146 -11.28 43.93 35.90
C LYS A 146 -11.15 43.41 37.33
N SER A 147 -9.97 43.49 37.96
CA SER A 147 -9.74 43.04 39.34
C SER A 147 -10.17 44.04 40.42
N GLY A 148 -10.76 45.18 40.05
CA GLY A 148 -11.46 46.08 40.96
C GLY A 148 -12.81 45.49 41.41
N LYS A 149 -12.83 44.83 42.58
CA LYS A 149 -14.02 44.32 43.32
C LYS A 149 -14.66 43.02 42.81
N ALA A 150 -14.03 41.88 43.08
CA ALA A 150 -14.76 40.66 43.45
C ALA A 150 -13.85 39.68 44.22
N LYS A 151 -14.08 39.55 45.53
CA LYS A 151 -13.47 38.49 46.36
C LYS A 151 -13.97 37.13 45.86
N GLY A 152 -13.04 36.26 45.47
CA GLY A 152 -13.25 34.79 45.50
C GLY A 152 -13.32 34.03 44.17
N LYS A 153 -13.10 34.63 43.00
CA LYS A 153 -12.99 33.85 41.74
C LYS A 153 -11.53 33.56 41.41
N LYS A 154 -11.20 32.27 41.28
CA LYS A 154 -9.92 31.73 40.81
C LYS A 154 -9.39 32.59 39.66
N SER A 155 -8.12 32.98 39.75
CA SER A 155 -7.38 33.65 38.66
C SER A 155 -7.70 32.95 37.34
N GLY A 156 -8.08 33.73 36.32
CA GLY A 156 -8.30 33.20 34.98
C GLY A 156 -7.05 32.46 34.47
N PRO A 157 -7.18 31.73 33.35
CA PRO A 157 -6.08 30.95 32.80
C PRO A 157 -4.91 31.87 32.46
N VAL A 158 -3.73 31.58 33.01
CA VAL A 158 -2.53 32.36 32.71
C VAL A 158 -2.04 31.95 31.34
N LEU A 159 -1.98 32.90 30.40
CA LEU A 159 -1.35 32.67 29.10
C LEU A 159 0.14 32.33 29.31
N PRO A 160 0.66 31.28 28.63
CA PRO A 160 2.07 30.91 28.72
C PRO A 160 3.01 32.10 28.54
N GLU A 161 4.16 32.08 29.21
CA GLU A 161 5.18 33.13 29.05
C GLU A 161 5.95 32.98 27.74
N SER A 162 6.33 31.75 27.41
CA SER A 162 7.03 31.42 26.18
C SER A 162 6.05 31.31 25.01
N TRP A 163 6.45 31.88 23.87
CA TRP A 163 5.75 31.70 22.60
C TRP A 163 5.71 30.23 22.18
N LEU A 164 6.83 29.50 22.32
CA LEU A 164 6.88 28.07 22.00
C LEU A 164 5.86 27.28 22.84
N ALA A 165 5.78 27.55 24.15
CA ALA A 165 4.79 26.92 25.01
C ALA A 165 3.35 27.24 24.57
N ALA A 166 3.10 28.46 24.07
CA ALA A 166 1.78 28.88 23.64
C ALA A 166 1.32 28.23 22.32
N VAL A 167 2.24 27.96 21.38
CA VAL A 167 1.93 27.24 20.13
C VAL A 167 1.87 25.72 20.32
N SER A 168 2.42 25.20 21.42
CA SER A 168 2.41 23.77 21.77
C SER A 168 1.28 23.33 22.69
N LEU A 169 0.31 24.21 23.00
CA LEU A 169 -0.80 23.89 23.89
C LEU A 169 -1.68 22.75 23.34
N GLU A 170 -2.04 21.82 24.22
CA GLU A 170 -2.94 20.72 23.89
C GLU A 170 -4.42 21.13 24.06
N THR A 171 -5.30 20.43 23.34
CA THR A 171 -6.76 20.62 23.43
C THR A 171 -7.29 20.54 24.86
N ASN A 172 -6.73 19.64 25.67
CA ASN A 172 -7.12 19.42 27.06
C ASN A 172 -6.84 20.67 27.93
N GLU A 173 -5.68 21.28 27.71
CA GLU A 173 -5.23 22.49 28.42
C GLU A 173 -6.08 23.71 28.01
N LEU A 174 -6.38 23.84 26.71
CA LEU A 174 -7.25 24.89 26.19
C LEU A 174 -8.67 24.78 26.77
N GLN A 175 -9.23 23.58 26.84
CA GLN A 175 -10.55 23.33 27.43
C GLN A 175 -10.57 23.60 28.94
N ALA A 176 -9.54 23.16 29.67
CA ALA A 176 -9.39 23.45 31.10
C ALA A 176 -9.27 24.96 31.37
N ALA A 177 -8.63 25.69 30.46
CA ALA A 177 -8.55 27.14 30.46
C ALA A 177 -9.87 27.82 29.99
N GLY A 178 -10.85 27.09 29.47
CA GLY A 178 -12.04 27.70 28.87
C GLY A 178 -11.74 28.58 27.66
N CYS A 179 -10.58 28.38 27.02
CA CYS A 179 -10.21 29.05 25.78
C CYS A 179 -10.89 28.33 24.61
N SER A 180 -11.70 29.06 23.84
CA SER A 180 -12.34 28.54 22.63
C SER A 180 -11.41 28.48 21.42
N GLN A 181 -10.24 29.13 21.50
CA GLN A 181 -9.23 29.21 20.45
C GLN A 181 -7.82 29.18 21.05
N PRO A 182 -6.83 28.61 20.34
CA PRO A 182 -5.43 28.67 20.78
C PRO A 182 -4.93 30.13 20.84
N PRO A 183 -4.28 30.56 21.93
CA PRO A 183 -3.90 31.96 22.13
C PRO A 183 -2.79 32.44 21.19
N ALA A 184 -1.91 31.55 20.73
CA ALA A 184 -0.84 31.88 19.78
C ALA A 184 -1.24 31.59 18.32
N ALA A 185 -2.54 31.61 17.99
CA ALA A 185 -3.04 31.40 16.64
C ALA A 185 -3.76 32.65 16.10
N ARG A 186 -3.61 32.90 14.80
CA ARG A 186 -4.38 33.89 14.03
C ARG A 186 -5.18 33.17 12.95
N ARG A 187 -6.37 33.67 12.66
CA ARG A 187 -7.16 33.19 11.52
C ARG A 187 -6.69 33.90 10.25
N VAL A 188 -6.29 33.13 9.25
CA VAL A 188 -5.80 33.60 7.95
C VAL A 188 -6.69 32.99 6.87
N PHE A 189 -7.01 33.77 5.85
CA PHE A 189 -7.79 33.29 4.71
C PHE A 189 -6.84 32.85 3.61
N TYR A 190 -7.14 31.69 3.04
CA TYR A 190 -6.46 31.15 1.87
C TYR A 190 -7.45 30.99 0.74
N ARG A 191 -7.01 31.33 -0.46
CA ARG A 191 -7.74 31.05 -1.68
C ARG A 191 -7.18 29.78 -2.29
N ARG A 192 -8.06 28.80 -2.53
CA ARG A 192 -7.76 27.55 -3.25
C ARG A 192 -8.66 27.38 -4.47
N PRO A 193 -8.38 26.46 -5.41
CA PRO A 193 -9.25 26.24 -6.56
C PRO A 193 -10.61 25.68 -6.09
N ALA A 194 -11.73 26.23 -6.59
CA ALA A 194 -13.08 25.85 -6.14
C ALA A 194 -13.44 24.37 -6.45
N ASN A 195 -12.70 23.72 -7.35
CA ASN A 195 -12.92 22.34 -7.76
C ASN A 195 -11.90 21.36 -7.17
N CYS A 196 -11.02 21.78 -6.24
CA CYS A 196 -9.92 20.96 -5.71
C CYS A 196 -10.36 19.68 -4.98
N LEU A 197 -11.62 19.59 -4.55
CA LEU A 197 -12.19 18.43 -3.85
C LEU A 197 -13.33 17.75 -4.63
N LYS A 198 -13.63 18.21 -5.85
CA LYS A 198 -14.72 17.61 -6.63
C LYS A 198 -14.34 16.17 -7.01
N PRO A 199 -15.30 15.24 -7.05
CA PRO A 199 -15.11 13.95 -7.69
C PRO A 199 -14.93 14.20 -9.19
N THR A 200 -13.73 14.56 -9.60
CA THR A 200 -13.39 14.63 -11.00
C THR A 200 -13.24 13.19 -11.44
N ALA A 201 -13.98 12.77 -12.46
CA ALA A 201 -13.54 11.67 -13.32
C ALA A 201 -12.28 12.17 -14.04
N SER A 202 -11.20 12.36 -13.28
CA SER A 202 -9.97 12.93 -13.80
C SER A 202 -9.36 11.86 -14.69
N THR A 203 -9.43 12.11 -15.99
CA THR A 203 -8.43 11.65 -16.94
C THR A 203 -7.08 11.92 -16.31
N ILE A 204 -6.49 10.85 -15.78
CA ILE A 204 -5.16 10.82 -15.17
C ILE A 204 -4.22 11.48 -16.17
N ASN A 205 -3.83 12.73 -15.93
CA ASN A 205 -2.69 13.32 -16.60
C ASN A 205 -1.49 12.50 -16.13
N ARG A 206 -1.14 11.50 -16.95
CA ARG A 206 0.05 10.67 -16.78
C ARG A 206 1.25 11.60 -16.88
N ARG A 207 1.70 12.16 -15.75
CA ARG A 207 3.13 12.39 -15.58
C ARG A 207 3.78 11.03 -15.84
N ALA A 208 4.69 10.98 -16.80
CA ALA A 208 5.52 9.80 -17.01
C ALA A 208 6.11 9.46 -15.63
N PRO A 209 5.78 8.29 -15.06
CA PRO A 209 6.31 7.96 -13.76
C PRO A 209 7.83 7.95 -13.86
N HIS A 210 8.52 8.49 -12.85
CA HIS A 210 9.87 8.02 -12.53
C HIS A 210 9.83 6.51 -12.65
N SER A 211 10.62 5.92 -13.55
CA SER A 211 10.50 4.51 -13.94
C SER A 211 10.29 3.65 -12.69
N PRO A 212 9.05 3.20 -12.41
CA PRO A 212 8.81 2.40 -11.23
C PRO A 212 9.53 1.10 -11.48
N SER A 213 10.23 0.60 -10.47
CA SER A 213 10.74 -0.77 -10.47
C SER A 213 9.65 -1.70 -11.04
N PRO A 214 10.00 -2.59 -11.99
CA PRO A 214 9.01 -3.41 -12.66
C PRO A 214 8.27 -4.28 -11.64
N VAL A 215 6.96 -4.10 -11.52
CA VAL A 215 6.17 -4.92 -10.60
C VAL A 215 5.98 -6.30 -11.21
N THR A 216 6.69 -7.31 -10.70
CA THR A 216 6.61 -8.69 -11.22
C THR A 216 5.70 -9.58 -10.41
N THR A 217 5.37 -9.18 -9.18
CA THR A 217 4.74 -10.06 -8.21
C THR A 217 3.65 -9.34 -7.44
N ILE A 218 2.53 -10.02 -7.22
CA ILE A 218 1.40 -9.57 -6.40
C ILE A 218 1.09 -10.67 -5.38
N ARG A 219 0.82 -10.29 -4.13
CA ARG A 219 0.44 -11.22 -3.07
C ARG A 219 -0.97 -10.90 -2.56
N PHE A 220 -1.75 -11.95 -2.38
CA PHE A 220 -3.08 -11.89 -1.79
C PHE A 220 -3.19 -12.81 -0.58
N ALA A 221 -3.90 -12.39 0.45
CA ALA A 221 -4.36 -13.24 1.54
C ALA A 221 -5.76 -13.78 1.25
N LEU A 222 -6.02 -15.02 1.69
CA LEU A 222 -7.30 -15.71 1.60
C LEU A 222 -7.88 -15.86 2.98
N TYR A 223 -9.14 -15.44 3.13
CA TYR A 223 -9.89 -15.58 4.37
C TYR A 223 -11.19 -16.34 4.13
N GLY A 224 -11.44 -17.36 4.95
CA GLY A 224 -12.67 -18.15 4.89
C GLY A 224 -12.54 -19.44 5.68
N LYS A 225 -13.67 -20.10 5.95
CA LYS A 225 -13.71 -21.35 6.69
C LYS A 225 -14.51 -22.41 5.92
N PRO A 226 -13.94 -23.60 5.65
CA PRO A 226 -12.53 -23.96 5.80
C PRO A 226 -11.66 -23.29 4.72
N LEU A 227 -10.39 -23.03 5.03
CA LEU A 227 -9.40 -22.67 4.01
C LEU A 227 -9.12 -23.87 3.08
N PRO A 228 -8.76 -23.63 1.80
CA PRO A 228 -8.43 -24.71 0.88
C PRO A 228 -7.22 -25.51 1.37
N ARG A 229 -7.13 -26.75 0.91
CA ARG A 229 -6.01 -27.65 1.23
C ARG A 229 -4.85 -27.42 0.27
N MET A 230 -3.60 -27.50 0.74
CA MET A 230 -2.44 -27.48 -0.15
C MET A 230 -2.47 -28.59 -1.20
N GLU A 231 -3.11 -29.73 -0.88
CA GLU A 231 -3.33 -30.79 -1.85
C GLU A 231 -4.19 -30.37 -3.06
N ASP A 232 -5.00 -29.32 -2.94
CA ASP A 232 -5.85 -28.76 -3.99
C ASP A 232 -5.24 -27.54 -4.70
N SER A 233 -3.93 -27.30 -4.55
CA SER A 233 -3.23 -26.12 -5.11
C SER A 233 -3.58 -25.84 -6.57
N VAL A 234 -3.59 -26.86 -7.44
CA VAL A 234 -3.92 -26.66 -8.86
C VAL A 234 -5.32 -26.12 -9.09
N LYS A 235 -6.30 -26.52 -8.25
CA LYS A 235 -7.67 -26.01 -8.35
C LYS A 235 -7.74 -24.55 -7.96
N ILE A 236 -7.02 -24.17 -6.90
CA ILE A 236 -7.02 -22.80 -6.40
C ILE A 236 -6.26 -21.87 -7.35
N GLY A 237 -5.13 -22.31 -7.91
CA GLY A 237 -4.42 -21.52 -8.93
C GLY A 237 -5.22 -21.35 -10.23
N GLU A 238 -5.92 -22.39 -10.69
CA GLU A 238 -6.85 -22.24 -11.83
C GLU A 238 -8.02 -21.30 -11.52
N LEU A 239 -8.58 -21.39 -10.31
CA LEU A 239 -9.66 -20.51 -9.87
C LEU A 239 -9.20 -19.04 -9.79
N ALA A 240 -8.03 -18.79 -9.23
CA ALA A 240 -7.43 -17.47 -9.15
C ALA A 240 -7.20 -16.89 -10.55
N ARG A 241 -6.70 -17.70 -11.49
CA ARG A 241 -6.54 -17.27 -12.88
C ARG A 241 -7.86 -16.86 -13.52
N ILE A 242 -8.89 -17.70 -13.40
CA ILE A 242 -10.21 -17.40 -13.98
C ILE A 242 -10.76 -16.09 -13.39
N ALA A 243 -10.66 -15.93 -12.07
CA ALA A 243 -11.13 -14.74 -11.38
C ALA A 243 -10.37 -13.48 -11.83
N LEU A 244 -9.04 -13.54 -11.96
CA LEU A 244 -8.21 -12.41 -12.39
C LEU A 244 -8.42 -12.08 -13.88
N MET A 245 -8.60 -13.09 -14.74
CA MET A 245 -8.98 -12.87 -16.14
C MET A 245 -10.33 -12.15 -16.25
N TYR A 246 -11.35 -12.63 -15.54
CA TYR A 246 -12.66 -11.97 -15.51
C TYR A 246 -12.57 -10.55 -14.96
N GLN A 247 -11.82 -10.36 -13.87
CA GLN A 247 -11.66 -9.07 -13.24
C GLN A 247 -10.95 -8.07 -14.15
N THR A 248 -9.91 -8.49 -14.85
CA THR A 248 -9.18 -7.64 -15.81
C THR A 248 -10.00 -7.35 -17.05
N GLU A 249 -10.71 -8.34 -17.61
CA GLU A 249 -11.65 -8.11 -18.72
C GLU A 249 -12.73 -7.08 -18.37
N LYS A 250 -13.32 -7.20 -17.18
CA LYS A 250 -14.33 -6.25 -16.68
C LYS A 250 -13.81 -4.81 -16.58
N HIS A 251 -12.52 -4.62 -16.30
CA HIS A 251 -11.94 -3.30 -16.06
C HIS A 251 -11.23 -2.70 -17.28
N LEU A 252 -10.63 -3.54 -18.11
CA LEU A 252 -9.79 -3.15 -19.24
C LEU A 252 -10.48 -3.42 -20.59
N GLY A 253 -11.64 -4.09 -20.59
CA GLY A 253 -12.38 -4.49 -21.79
C GLY A 253 -11.80 -5.71 -22.52
N GLN A 254 -10.66 -6.24 -22.07
CA GLN A 254 -10.01 -7.41 -22.65
C GLN A 254 -9.18 -8.16 -21.61
N VAL A 255 -8.95 -9.45 -21.85
CA VAL A 255 -8.06 -10.27 -21.02
C VAL A 255 -6.60 -10.07 -21.45
N PRO A 256 -5.69 -9.65 -20.55
CA PRO A 256 -4.27 -9.55 -20.86
C PRO A 256 -3.65 -10.90 -21.27
N THR A 257 -2.82 -10.89 -22.31
CA THR A 257 -2.04 -12.06 -22.77
C THR A 257 -1.12 -12.60 -21.66
N LEU A 258 -0.61 -11.70 -20.81
CA LEU A 258 0.17 -12.02 -19.62
C LEU A 258 -0.59 -12.92 -18.63
N LEU A 259 -1.91 -12.79 -18.52
CA LEU A 259 -2.74 -13.61 -17.61
C LEU A 259 -3.32 -14.84 -18.32
N SER A 260 -3.70 -14.70 -19.58
CA SER A 260 -4.28 -15.81 -20.35
C SER A 260 -3.23 -16.86 -20.72
N GLY A 261 -2.00 -16.43 -20.99
CA GLY A 261 -0.95 -17.25 -21.58
C GLY A 261 -1.18 -17.56 -23.07
N HIS A 262 -2.12 -16.89 -23.72
CA HIS A 262 -2.44 -17.05 -25.14
C HIS A 262 -1.86 -15.90 -25.96
N ASP A 263 -1.68 -16.14 -27.27
CA ASP A 263 -1.20 -15.14 -28.24
C ASP A 263 0.12 -14.47 -27.83
N LEU A 264 0.97 -15.23 -27.13
CA LEU A 264 2.29 -14.79 -26.71
C LEU A 264 3.27 -14.81 -27.90
N PRO A 265 4.25 -13.90 -27.95
CA PRO A 265 5.26 -13.88 -28.99
C PRO A 265 6.01 -15.20 -29.11
N GLU A 266 6.46 -15.53 -30.33
CA GLU A 266 7.30 -16.69 -30.56
C GLU A 266 8.58 -16.58 -29.71
N GLY A 267 8.89 -17.63 -28.94
CA GLY A 267 10.00 -17.61 -27.98
C GLY A 267 9.66 -17.10 -26.58
N ASN A 268 8.38 -16.93 -26.22
CA ASN A 268 8.00 -16.70 -24.81
C ASN A 268 8.47 -17.86 -23.91
N ARG A 269 9.35 -17.55 -22.95
CA ARG A 269 9.98 -18.52 -22.03
C ARG A 269 9.29 -18.55 -20.67
N HIS A 270 7.98 -18.69 -20.65
CA HIS A 270 7.17 -18.63 -19.42
C HIS A 270 7.16 -17.23 -18.76
N ASN A 271 7.19 -16.16 -19.56
CA ASN A 271 7.13 -14.79 -19.03
C ASN A 271 5.71 -14.35 -18.61
N HIS A 272 4.73 -15.25 -18.69
CA HIS A 272 3.34 -15.02 -18.33
C HIS A 272 3.03 -15.52 -16.90
N ALA A 273 1.89 -15.11 -16.37
CA ALA A 273 1.58 -15.24 -14.95
C ALA A 273 1.55 -16.70 -14.46
N PHE A 274 2.13 -16.87 -13.28
CA PHE A 274 2.03 -18.03 -12.41
C PHE A 274 1.08 -17.69 -11.27
N PHE A 275 0.17 -18.61 -10.98
CA PHE A 275 -0.81 -18.50 -9.92
C PHE A 275 -0.41 -19.53 -8.86
N LEU A 276 0.31 -19.09 -7.83
CA LEU A 276 1.04 -19.93 -6.89
C LEU A 276 0.38 -19.87 -5.49
N PRO A 277 -0.42 -20.88 -5.12
CA PRO A 277 -0.97 -20.98 -3.77
C PRO A 277 0.13 -21.23 -2.74
N GLU A 278 0.03 -20.55 -1.60
CA GLU A 278 0.90 -20.74 -0.45
C GLU A 278 0.11 -21.25 0.75
N GLY A 279 0.70 -22.23 1.43
CA GLY A 279 0.10 -22.89 2.58
C GLY A 279 0.74 -22.45 3.88
N ASN A 280 -0.10 -22.29 4.90
CA ASN A 280 0.35 -22.11 6.27
C ASN A 280 0.90 -23.39 6.91
N GLU A 281 1.32 -23.26 8.17
CA GLU A 281 1.83 -24.36 9.01
C GLU A 281 0.87 -25.55 9.17
N GLN A 282 -0.42 -25.38 8.85
CA GLN A 282 -1.43 -26.45 8.91
C GLN A 282 -1.66 -27.10 7.54
N GLY A 283 -0.91 -26.71 6.51
CA GLY A 283 -1.09 -27.19 5.14
C GLY A 283 -2.39 -26.69 4.51
N ARG A 284 -2.85 -25.50 4.91
CA ARG A 284 -4.02 -24.83 4.33
C ARG A 284 -3.58 -23.59 3.55
N ILE A 285 -4.13 -23.42 2.36
CA ILE A 285 -3.83 -22.28 1.50
C ILE A 285 -4.45 -21.04 2.13
N ASP A 286 -3.62 -20.12 2.56
CA ASP A 286 -4.03 -18.83 3.12
C ASP A 286 -3.46 -17.64 2.33
N HIS A 287 -2.57 -17.89 1.37
CA HIS A 287 -2.08 -16.84 0.47
C HIS A 287 -2.02 -17.33 -0.99
N LEU A 288 -2.05 -16.37 -1.91
CA LEU A 288 -1.80 -16.57 -3.33
C LEU A 288 -0.75 -15.58 -3.80
N LEU A 289 0.32 -16.10 -4.38
CA LEU A 289 1.33 -15.32 -5.06
C LEU A 289 1.07 -15.37 -6.57
N ILE A 290 0.87 -14.20 -7.18
CA ILE A 290 0.74 -14.06 -8.64
C ILE A 290 2.04 -13.46 -9.16
N HIS A 291 2.82 -14.25 -9.89
CA HIS A 291 4.14 -13.86 -10.37
C HIS A 291 4.18 -13.89 -11.90
N ALA A 292 4.64 -12.82 -12.53
CA ALA A 292 4.86 -12.76 -13.97
C ALA A 292 6.25 -12.16 -14.23
N PRO A 293 7.23 -12.94 -14.73
CA PRO A 293 8.55 -12.42 -15.07
C PRO A 293 8.51 -11.28 -16.10
N GLY A 294 7.47 -11.24 -16.95
CA GLY A 294 7.24 -10.16 -17.90
C GLY A 294 6.76 -8.83 -17.30
N GLY A 295 6.47 -8.79 -15.99
CA GLY A 295 5.99 -7.60 -15.29
C GLY A 295 4.51 -7.27 -15.52
N PHE A 296 3.92 -6.57 -14.55
CA PHE A 296 2.57 -6.02 -14.60
C PHE A 296 2.65 -4.52 -14.83
N ASP A 297 1.88 -4.00 -15.79
CA ASP A 297 1.69 -2.56 -15.94
C ASP A 297 0.69 -2.02 -14.89
N GLY A 298 0.63 -0.70 -14.76
CA GLY A 298 -0.24 -0.06 -13.77
C GLY A 298 -1.74 -0.31 -13.98
N ASP A 299 -2.18 -0.57 -15.22
CA ASP A 299 -3.58 -0.86 -15.53
C ASP A 299 -3.94 -2.29 -15.10
N HIS A 300 -3.05 -3.26 -15.35
CA HIS A 300 -3.14 -4.62 -14.83
C HIS A 300 -3.24 -4.62 -13.30
N LEU A 301 -2.33 -3.91 -12.62
CA LEU A 301 -2.29 -3.85 -11.16
C LEU A 301 -3.61 -3.30 -10.57
N ARG A 302 -4.09 -2.17 -11.07
CA ARG A 302 -5.36 -1.56 -10.62
C ARG A 302 -6.56 -2.48 -10.79
N ALA A 303 -6.60 -3.26 -11.87
CA ALA A 303 -7.67 -4.20 -12.11
C ALA A 303 -7.57 -5.42 -11.17
N MET A 304 -6.37 -5.98 -11.02
CA MET A 304 -6.11 -7.15 -10.17
C MET A 304 -6.31 -6.86 -8.68
N GLN A 305 -5.95 -5.67 -8.20
CA GLN A 305 -6.18 -5.19 -6.82
C GLN A 305 -7.65 -5.24 -6.39
N LYS A 306 -8.59 -5.20 -7.35
CA LYS A 306 -10.02 -5.23 -7.06
C LYS A 306 -10.57 -6.65 -6.93
N LEU A 307 -9.75 -7.69 -7.08
CA LEU A 307 -10.15 -9.05 -6.75
C LEU A 307 -10.38 -9.15 -5.24
N ASN A 308 -11.61 -9.45 -4.84
CA ASN A 308 -11.99 -9.50 -3.42
C ASN A 308 -12.59 -10.84 -2.99
N ARG A 309 -12.85 -11.76 -3.92
CA ARG A 309 -13.52 -13.04 -3.64
C ARG A 309 -13.08 -14.12 -4.65
N LEU A 310 -12.94 -15.35 -4.17
CA LEU A 310 -12.88 -16.58 -4.96
C LEU A 310 -14.05 -17.47 -4.55
N PHE A 311 -14.70 -18.11 -5.52
CA PHE A 311 -15.81 -19.00 -5.26
C PHE A 311 -15.75 -20.23 -6.18
N THR A 312 -16.06 -21.40 -5.64
CA THR A 312 -16.20 -22.62 -6.44
C THR A 312 -17.64 -22.82 -6.87
N ARG A 313 -17.85 -23.62 -7.92
CA ARG A 313 -19.21 -24.03 -8.33
C ARG A 313 -19.94 -24.85 -7.26
N ASP A 314 -19.17 -25.53 -6.41
CA ASP A 314 -19.67 -26.39 -5.34
C ASP A 314 -20.05 -25.59 -4.07
N GLY A 315 -19.98 -24.25 -4.12
CA GLY A 315 -20.47 -23.36 -3.06
C GLY A 315 -19.43 -22.93 -2.02
N ASN A 316 -18.16 -23.30 -2.18
CA ASN A 316 -17.10 -22.75 -1.31
C ASN A 316 -16.78 -21.31 -1.71
N GLU A 317 -16.52 -20.47 -0.72
CA GLU A 317 -16.20 -19.06 -0.93
C GLU A 317 -15.09 -18.61 0.02
N TRP A 318 -14.13 -17.83 -0.52
CA TRP A 318 -13.07 -17.18 0.23
C TRP A 318 -13.01 -15.70 -0.12
N GLN A 319 -12.92 -14.85 0.89
CA GLN A 319 -12.54 -13.46 0.73
C GLN A 319 -11.07 -13.38 0.34
N VAL A 320 -10.75 -12.47 -0.56
CA VAL A 320 -9.40 -12.20 -1.03
C VAL A 320 -9.05 -10.78 -0.63
N MET A 321 -7.89 -10.63 0.01
CA MET A 321 -7.36 -9.34 0.41
C MET A 321 -6.04 -9.12 -0.32
N TYR A 322 -5.91 -7.98 -0.99
CA TYR A 322 -4.65 -7.56 -1.58
C TYR A 322 -3.68 -7.16 -0.46
N GLU A 323 -2.50 -7.79 -0.42
CA GLU A 323 -1.46 -7.47 0.57
C GLU A 323 -0.42 -6.51 0.01
N GLY A 324 0.00 -6.71 -1.24
CA GLY A 324 1.04 -5.87 -1.83
C GLY A 324 1.43 -6.32 -3.23
N ALA A 325 2.19 -5.46 -3.92
CA ALA A 325 2.80 -5.75 -5.20
C ALA A 325 4.19 -5.11 -5.28
N GLY A 326 5.11 -5.76 -5.97
CA GLY A 326 6.49 -5.30 -6.13
C GLY A 326 7.31 -6.27 -6.98
N GLU A 327 8.63 -6.10 -6.91
CA GLU A 327 9.57 -7.12 -7.38
C GLU A 327 9.47 -8.37 -6.50
N ILE A 328 9.99 -9.51 -6.98
CA ILE A 328 9.92 -10.75 -6.21
C ILE A 328 10.65 -10.65 -4.86
N ASP A 329 11.79 -9.97 -4.81
CA ASP A 329 12.64 -9.86 -3.62
C ASP A 329 11.95 -9.15 -2.45
N THR A 330 10.99 -8.27 -2.74
CA THR A 330 10.14 -7.58 -1.74
C THR A 330 9.37 -8.57 -0.86
N PHE A 331 9.13 -9.79 -1.33
CA PHE A 331 8.37 -10.81 -0.62
C PHE A 331 9.25 -11.88 0.06
N SER A 332 10.58 -11.76 -0.01
CA SER A 332 11.51 -12.79 0.48
C SER A 332 11.37 -13.09 1.99
N GLU A 333 11.05 -12.08 2.80
CA GLU A 333 10.85 -12.26 4.24
C GLU A 333 9.55 -13.01 4.57
N VAL A 334 8.49 -12.76 3.79
CA VAL A 334 7.12 -13.21 4.06
C VAL A 334 6.66 -14.41 3.22
N CYS A 335 7.39 -14.77 2.16
CA CYS A 335 7.02 -15.85 1.24
C CYS A 335 8.20 -16.78 0.95
N HIS A 336 8.04 -18.07 1.24
CA HIS A 336 9.11 -19.06 1.04
C HIS A 336 9.44 -19.30 -0.43
N TYR A 337 8.56 -18.93 -1.36
CA TYR A 337 8.79 -19.04 -2.79
C TYR A 337 9.66 -17.90 -3.33
N ALA A 338 9.68 -16.76 -2.64
CA ALA A 338 10.42 -15.56 -3.06
C ALA A 338 11.85 -15.49 -2.52
N ARG A 339 12.30 -16.51 -1.79
CA ARG A 339 13.61 -16.53 -1.14
C ARG A 339 14.75 -16.89 -2.11
N SER A 340 15.97 -16.67 -1.64
CA SER A 340 17.19 -17.19 -2.26
C SER A 340 17.70 -18.40 -1.47
N SER A 341 17.96 -19.52 -2.16
CA SER A 341 18.54 -20.73 -1.55
C SER A 341 19.29 -21.57 -2.57
N ARG A 342 20.25 -22.37 -2.09
CA ARG A 342 20.89 -23.44 -2.85
C ARG A 342 20.02 -24.68 -2.95
N THR A 343 19.19 -24.93 -1.94
CA THR A 343 18.35 -26.14 -1.85
C THR A 343 16.88 -25.77 -1.96
N TRP A 344 16.18 -26.41 -2.87
CA TRP A 344 14.77 -26.18 -3.15
C TRP A 344 14.00 -27.48 -3.12
N ARG A 345 12.95 -27.55 -2.30
CA ARG A 345 12.13 -28.76 -2.16
C ARG A 345 10.73 -28.54 -2.72
N SER A 346 10.15 -29.56 -3.35
CA SER A 346 8.78 -29.53 -3.82
C SER A 346 7.81 -29.17 -2.69
N VAL A 347 6.87 -28.31 -3.02
CA VAL A 347 5.68 -27.96 -2.23
C VAL A 347 4.45 -28.63 -2.84
N THR A 348 4.45 -28.75 -4.16
CA THR A 348 3.44 -29.50 -4.92
C THR A 348 4.13 -30.43 -5.93
N PRO A 349 3.47 -31.52 -6.36
CA PRO A 349 4.13 -32.53 -7.18
C PRO A 349 4.60 -31.97 -8.51
N TYR A 350 5.84 -32.28 -8.88
CA TYR A 350 6.36 -32.05 -10.21
C TYR A 350 5.79 -33.09 -11.18
N LEU A 351 5.10 -32.62 -12.22
CA LEU A 351 4.61 -33.46 -13.31
C LEU A 351 5.44 -33.19 -14.55
N ARG A 352 5.96 -34.24 -15.18
CA ARG A 352 6.78 -34.08 -16.38
C ARG A 352 5.97 -33.46 -17.53
N PRO A 353 6.46 -32.38 -18.18
CA PRO A 353 5.79 -31.78 -19.32
C PRO A 353 6.05 -32.54 -20.62
N TRP A 354 7.03 -33.45 -20.66
CA TRP A 354 7.32 -34.30 -21.81
C TRP A 354 7.31 -35.79 -21.47
N HIS A 355 6.99 -36.63 -22.46
CA HIS A 355 7.08 -38.08 -22.34
C HIS A 355 8.51 -38.54 -22.04
N ILE A 356 8.63 -39.56 -21.18
CA ILE A 356 9.91 -40.20 -20.84
C ILE A 356 10.53 -40.82 -22.10
N LYS A 357 11.85 -40.68 -22.23
CA LYS A 357 12.66 -41.42 -23.19
C LYS A 357 13.89 -42.00 -22.49
N LYS A 358 14.62 -42.88 -23.17
CA LYS A 358 15.94 -43.36 -22.70
C LYS A 358 16.84 -42.14 -22.45
N ASN A 359 17.36 -41.99 -21.24
CA ASN A 359 18.16 -40.84 -20.77
C ASN A 359 17.42 -39.48 -20.77
N PHE A 360 16.08 -39.50 -20.63
CA PHE A 360 15.27 -38.28 -20.51
C PHE A 360 14.16 -38.49 -19.47
N GLY A 361 14.57 -38.61 -18.21
CA GLY A 361 13.73 -38.79 -17.05
C GLY A 361 13.42 -37.47 -16.32
N VAL A 362 13.14 -37.55 -15.02
CA VAL A 362 12.79 -36.37 -14.20
C VAL A 362 13.96 -35.38 -14.13
N VAL A 363 15.16 -35.89 -13.87
CA VAL A 363 16.38 -35.08 -13.70
C VAL A 363 16.70 -34.28 -14.96
N GLU A 364 16.72 -34.93 -16.12
CA GLU A 364 17.06 -34.28 -17.38
C GLU A 364 16.00 -33.28 -17.84
N GLN A 365 14.72 -33.55 -17.53
CA GLN A 365 13.64 -32.61 -17.82
C GLN A 365 13.73 -31.36 -16.94
N ILE A 366 14.01 -31.48 -15.64
CA ILE A 366 14.22 -30.33 -14.75
C ILE A 366 15.42 -29.50 -15.21
N ARG A 367 16.56 -30.13 -15.53
CA ARG A 367 17.73 -29.40 -16.08
C ARG A 367 17.39 -28.65 -17.38
N ARG A 368 16.61 -29.28 -18.27
CA ARG A 368 16.13 -28.61 -19.50
C ARG A 368 15.23 -27.42 -19.18
N GLU A 369 14.34 -27.57 -18.20
CA GLU A 369 13.43 -26.52 -17.75
C GLU A 369 14.14 -25.32 -17.11
N CYS A 370 15.21 -25.56 -16.33
CA CYS A 370 16.08 -24.51 -15.81
C CYS A 370 16.73 -23.72 -16.94
N ARG A 371 17.35 -24.40 -17.92
CA ARG A 371 17.96 -23.74 -19.10
C ARG A 371 16.97 -22.92 -19.91
N LEU A 372 15.75 -23.42 -20.10
CA LEU A 372 14.70 -22.70 -20.83
C LEU A 372 14.25 -21.43 -20.10
N ARG A 373 14.32 -21.40 -18.76
CA ARG A 373 13.89 -20.28 -17.92
C ARG A 373 15.04 -19.37 -17.46
N GLY A 374 16.27 -19.67 -17.83
CA GLY A 374 17.46 -18.90 -17.42
C GLY A 374 17.86 -19.10 -15.95
N CYS A 375 17.36 -20.15 -15.30
CA CYS A 375 17.81 -20.54 -13.97
C CYS A 375 19.19 -21.23 -14.06
N LEU A 376 19.90 -21.26 -12.93
CA LEU A 376 21.11 -22.05 -12.77
C LEU A 376 20.83 -23.52 -13.11
N GLU A 377 21.84 -24.22 -13.64
CA GLU A 377 21.70 -25.66 -13.87
C GLU A 377 21.87 -26.41 -12.54
N PRO A 378 20.92 -27.28 -12.14
CA PRO A 378 21.04 -28.04 -10.92
C PRO A 378 22.28 -28.95 -10.90
N GLU A 379 23.04 -28.87 -9.81
CA GLU A 379 24.11 -29.80 -9.48
C GLU A 379 23.50 -31.18 -9.22
N GLU A 380 22.45 -31.22 -8.39
CA GLU A 380 21.76 -32.44 -8.02
C GLU A 380 20.24 -32.28 -8.09
N VAL A 381 19.55 -33.36 -8.49
CA VAL A 381 18.09 -33.46 -8.48
C VAL A 381 17.73 -34.82 -7.88
N LYS A 382 17.16 -34.80 -6.67
CA LYS A 382 16.78 -35.99 -5.91
C LYS A 382 15.29 -36.22 -5.97
N LEU A 383 14.88 -37.47 -6.22
CA LEU A 383 13.51 -37.89 -5.97
C LEU A 383 13.35 -38.19 -4.49
N ILE A 384 12.38 -37.54 -3.85
CA ILE A 384 12.02 -37.79 -2.46
C ILE A 384 10.65 -38.48 -2.41
N PRO A 385 10.41 -39.38 -1.44
CA PRO A 385 9.17 -40.16 -1.41
C PRO A 385 7.95 -39.30 -1.05
N GLU A 386 8.14 -38.30 -0.19
CA GLU A 386 7.09 -37.46 0.37
C GLU A 386 7.62 -36.10 0.83
N ILE A 387 6.70 -35.18 1.06
CA ILE A 387 6.94 -33.86 1.66
C ILE A 387 5.98 -33.64 2.82
N MET A 388 6.35 -32.76 3.75
CA MET A 388 5.46 -32.37 4.83
C MET A 388 4.46 -31.32 4.34
N VAL A 389 3.17 -31.58 4.55
CA VAL A 389 2.09 -30.61 4.37
C VAL A 389 1.47 -30.37 5.74
N GLY A 390 1.83 -29.24 6.33
CA GLY A 390 1.72 -29.04 7.77
C GLY A 390 2.44 -30.14 8.54
N SER A 391 1.75 -30.81 9.45
CA SER A 391 2.32 -31.90 10.25
C SER A 391 2.17 -33.30 9.62
N THR A 392 1.67 -33.41 8.38
CA THR A 392 1.41 -34.73 7.77
C THR A 392 2.26 -34.97 6.53
N PRO A 393 2.95 -36.13 6.42
CA PRO A 393 3.63 -36.50 5.18
C PRO A 393 2.63 -36.74 4.05
N ARG A 394 3.02 -36.30 2.85
CA ARG A 394 2.24 -36.41 1.62
C ARG A 394 3.09 -36.83 0.44
N ARG A 395 2.63 -37.88 -0.24
CA ARG A 395 3.13 -38.36 -1.53
C ARG A 395 2.43 -37.64 -2.68
N ALA A 396 3.05 -37.64 -3.86
CA ALA A 396 2.48 -37.03 -5.08
C ALA A 396 1.03 -37.45 -5.35
N ILE A 397 0.71 -38.73 -5.15
CA ILE A 397 -0.62 -39.28 -5.44
C ILE A 397 -1.75 -38.66 -4.60
N GLN A 398 -1.44 -38.05 -3.46
CA GLN A 398 -2.41 -37.46 -2.53
C GLN A 398 -2.83 -36.03 -2.90
N PHE A 399 -2.15 -35.40 -3.86
CA PHE A 399 -2.52 -34.10 -4.39
C PHE A 399 -3.52 -34.22 -5.54
N HIS A 400 -4.33 -33.20 -5.77
CA HIS A 400 -5.02 -33.06 -7.05
C HIS A 400 -4.03 -32.63 -8.12
N ARG A 401 -3.87 -33.43 -9.18
CA ARG A 401 -2.82 -33.27 -10.21
C ARG A 401 -3.36 -33.11 -11.63
N PHE A 402 -4.66 -32.86 -11.75
CA PHE A 402 -5.32 -32.73 -13.04
C PHE A 402 -5.89 -31.34 -13.16
N ARG A 403 -5.80 -30.78 -14.38
CA ARG A 403 -6.41 -29.51 -14.71
C ARG A 403 -7.88 -29.70 -15.05
N SER A 404 -8.69 -28.67 -14.81
CA SER A 404 -10.12 -28.67 -15.13
C SER A 404 -10.41 -28.65 -16.64
N LYS A 405 -9.47 -28.17 -17.45
CA LYS A 405 -9.60 -28.11 -18.92
C LYS A 405 -9.59 -29.52 -19.53
N ARG A 406 -10.68 -29.86 -20.23
CA ARG A 406 -10.85 -31.15 -20.93
C ARG A 406 -9.95 -31.24 -22.17
N GLY A 407 -9.55 -32.47 -22.50
CA GLY A 407 -8.78 -32.77 -23.72
C GLY A 407 -7.30 -32.37 -23.67
N LEU A 408 -6.77 -32.01 -22.51
CA LEU A 408 -5.34 -31.76 -22.35
C LEU A 408 -4.55 -33.07 -22.40
N ILE A 409 -3.49 -33.08 -23.20
CA ILE A 409 -2.48 -34.15 -23.14
C ILE A 409 -1.61 -33.88 -21.91
N GLN A 410 -1.65 -34.80 -20.97
CA GLN A 410 -0.85 -34.77 -19.75
C GLN A 410 0.10 -35.99 -19.77
N PRO A 411 1.38 -35.81 -20.16
CA PRO A 411 2.34 -36.91 -20.29
C PRO A 411 2.61 -37.68 -19.00
N ASP A 412 2.39 -37.04 -17.85
CA ASP A 412 2.62 -37.60 -16.53
C ASP A 412 1.43 -37.36 -15.59
N THR A 413 0.84 -38.44 -15.11
CA THR A 413 -0.33 -38.41 -14.20
C THR A 413 0.01 -38.85 -12.77
N SER A 414 1.21 -39.39 -12.56
CA SER A 414 1.68 -39.85 -11.26
C SER A 414 2.26 -38.70 -10.45
N GLY A 415 3.11 -37.88 -11.07
CA GLY A 415 3.86 -36.82 -10.40
C GLY A 415 4.96 -37.34 -9.48
N ASN A 416 5.91 -36.48 -9.14
CA ASN A 416 7.05 -36.79 -8.26
C ASN A 416 7.27 -35.67 -7.26
N MET A 417 7.77 -36.00 -6.07
CA MET A 417 8.35 -35.00 -5.16
C MET A 417 9.85 -34.95 -5.40
N VAL A 418 10.37 -33.73 -5.48
CA VAL A 418 11.74 -33.49 -5.92
C VAL A 418 12.43 -32.50 -4.98
N GLU A 419 13.70 -32.75 -4.72
CA GLU A 419 14.62 -31.79 -4.14
C GLU A 419 15.69 -31.43 -5.18
N ILE A 420 15.96 -30.14 -5.33
CA ILE A 420 16.89 -29.58 -6.29
C ILE A 420 17.98 -28.86 -5.52
N ILE A 421 19.24 -29.14 -5.86
CA ILE A 421 20.42 -28.51 -5.26
C ILE A 421 21.19 -27.80 -6.37
N PHE A 422 21.43 -26.52 -6.17
CA PHE A 422 22.22 -25.66 -7.06
C PHE A 422 23.63 -25.44 -6.48
N SER A 423 24.58 -25.21 -7.38
CA SER A 423 25.98 -24.91 -7.01
C SER A 423 26.10 -23.60 -6.22
N GLU A 424 25.21 -22.64 -6.49
CA GLU A 424 25.10 -21.34 -5.81
C GLU A 424 23.63 -21.00 -5.55
N SER A 425 23.37 -19.93 -4.79
CA SER A 425 22.02 -19.58 -4.40
C SER A 425 21.18 -19.13 -5.60
N GLN A 426 20.04 -19.78 -5.80
CA GLN A 426 19.03 -19.43 -6.80
C GLN A 426 17.88 -18.68 -6.13
N VAL A 427 17.47 -17.55 -6.71
CA VAL A 427 16.27 -16.80 -6.30
C VAL A 427 15.03 -17.43 -6.96
N GLY A 428 13.94 -17.54 -6.20
CA GLY A 428 12.65 -18.02 -6.70
C GLY A 428 11.77 -16.95 -7.37
N PRO A 429 10.49 -17.25 -7.65
CA PRO A 429 9.83 -18.53 -7.43
C PRO A 429 10.27 -19.58 -8.45
N LEU A 430 10.48 -20.81 -7.97
CA LEU A 430 10.77 -21.95 -8.84
C LEU A 430 9.50 -22.80 -9.02
N ALA A 431 9.00 -22.82 -10.26
CA ALA A 431 7.85 -23.63 -10.65
C ALA A 431 8.13 -24.34 -11.98
N PHE A 432 8.16 -25.66 -11.96
CA PHE A 432 8.54 -26.50 -13.09
C PHE A 432 7.47 -27.53 -13.44
N GLY A 433 7.46 -27.97 -14.69
CA GLY A 433 6.64 -29.06 -15.17
C GLY A 433 5.26 -28.68 -15.65
N PHE A 434 4.47 -29.71 -15.95
CA PHE A 434 3.10 -29.57 -16.40
C PHE A 434 2.23 -28.96 -15.30
N GLY A 435 1.54 -27.88 -15.63
CA GLY A 435 0.66 -27.19 -14.70
C GLY A 435 1.37 -26.23 -13.73
N CYS A 436 2.66 -25.93 -13.95
CA CYS A 436 3.43 -25.02 -13.10
C CYS A 436 2.83 -23.62 -12.95
N HIS A 437 2.20 -23.11 -14.00
CA HIS A 437 1.48 -21.84 -13.94
C HIS A 437 0.26 -21.85 -13.02
N TYR A 438 -0.23 -23.01 -12.58
CA TYR A 438 -1.48 -23.11 -11.81
C TYR A 438 -1.28 -23.67 -10.40
N GLY A 439 -0.03 -23.86 -9.95
CA GLY A 439 0.27 -24.36 -8.61
C GLY A 439 0.67 -25.84 -8.53
N LEU A 440 1.02 -26.49 -9.65
CA LEU A 440 1.76 -27.77 -9.63
C LEU A 440 3.27 -27.53 -9.77
N GLY A 441 4.09 -28.51 -9.38
CA GLY A 441 5.55 -28.44 -9.46
C GLY A 441 6.16 -27.18 -8.88
N LEU A 442 5.57 -26.68 -7.79
CA LEU A 442 6.05 -25.52 -7.04
C LEU A 442 7.13 -25.96 -6.06
N PHE A 443 8.17 -25.15 -5.89
CA PHE A 443 9.28 -25.40 -4.96
C PHE A 443 9.44 -24.23 -3.98
N ALA A 444 9.88 -24.55 -2.77
CA ALA A 444 10.22 -23.56 -1.74
C ALA A 444 11.68 -23.71 -1.32
N ALA A 445 12.29 -22.60 -0.92
CA ALA A 445 13.61 -22.59 -0.32
C ALA A 445 13.63 -23.48 0.93
N PHE A 446 14.57 -24.42 0.97
CA PHE A 446 14.83 -25.28 2.09
C PHE A 446 16.14 -24.87 2.75
N TYR A 447 16.13 -24.75 4.08
CA TYR A 447 17.30 -24.44 4.91
C TYR A 447 17.41 -25.60 5.90
N ASP A 448 18.57 -26.27 5.90
CA ASP A 448 18.86 -27.37 6.83
C ASP A 448 18.92 -26.90 8.29
#